data_AF-A0A349K1P6-F1
#
_entry.id   AF-A0A349K1P6-F1
#
_cell.length_a   1.000
_cell.length_b   1.000
_cell.length_c   1.000
_cell.angle_alpha   90.00
_cell.angle_beta   90.00
_cell.angle_gamma   90.00
#
_symmetry.space_group_name_H-M   'P 1'
#
loop_
_entity.id
_entity.type
_entity.pdbx_description
1 polymer ?
#
loop_
_entity_poly.entity_id
_entity_poly.type
_entity_poly.pdbx_seq_one_letter_code
_entity_poly.pdbx_strand_id
1 'polypeptide(L)' 'MTAAEIRQSFLDFFKEKEHAIVPSASLLPQSPGLLFTNAGM' A
#
# COMPACT_ATOMS: atom_id res chain seq x y z
N MET A 1 17.96 1.10 -11.17
CA MET A 1 16.66 0.68 -10.62
C MET A 1 15.57 1.60 -11.13
N THR A 2 14.46 1.06 -11.62
CA THR A 2 13.26 1.82 -12.00
C THR A 2 12.36 2.07 -10.79
N ALA A 3 11.44 3.04 -10.88
CA ALA A 3 10.46 3.27 -9.82
C ALA A 3 9.57 2.03 -9.55
N ALA A 4 9.30 1.23 -10.59
CA ALA A 4 8.58 -0.03 -10.46
C ALA A 4 9.40 -1.07 -9.68
N GLU A 5 10.70 -1.18 -9.95
CA GLU A 5 11.62 -2.07 -9.22
C GLU A 5 11.75 -1.69 -7.74
N ILE A 6 11.82 -0.39 -7.42
CA ILE A 6 11.87 0.07 -6.03
C ILE A 6 10.60 -0.33 -5.26
N ARG A 7 9.42 -0.13 -5.87
CA ARG A 7 8.14 -0.55 -5.27
C ARG A 7 8.12 -2.05 -4.99
N GLN A 8 8.57 -2.85 -5.94
CA GLN A 8 8.61 -4.30 -5.79
C GLN A 8 9.58 -4.72 -4.67
N SER A 9 10.77 -4.12 -4.61
CA SER A 9 11.75 -4.41 -3.56
C SER A 9 11.26 -4.10 -2.14
N PHE A 10 10.47 -3.04 -1.98
CA PHE A 10 9.84 -2.70 -0.69
C PHE A 10 8.82 -3.76 -0.27
N LEU A 11 7.95 -4.19 -1.19
CA LEU A 11 6.95 -5.22 -0.92
C LEU A 11 7.58 -6.58 -0.63
N ASP A 12 8.63 -6.95 -1.38
CA ASP A 12 9.33 -8.22 -1.22
C ASP A 12 10.05 -8.30 0.14
N PHE A 13 10.72 -7.22 0.56
CA PHE A 13 11.38 -7.15 1.87
C PHE A 13 10.41 -7.46 3.02
N PHE A 14 9.22 -6.86 3.01
CA PHE A 14 8.21 -7.10 4.07
C PHE A 14 7.57 -8.48 3.96
N LYS A 15 7.37 -8.98 2.73
CA LYS A 15 6.89 -10.35 2.50
C LYS A 15 7.85 -11.40 3.07
N GLU A 16 9.16 -11.21 2.93
CA GLU A 16 10.19 -12.09 3.54
C GLU A 16 10.15 -12.06 5.08
N LYS A 17 9.62 -10.98 5.66
CA LYS A 17 9.33 -10.85 7.10
C LYS A 17 7.90 -11.28 7.45
N GLU A 18 7.29 -12.12 6.62
CA GLU A 18 5.94 -12.67 6.82
C GLU A 18 4.80 -11.64 6.85
N HIS A 19 5.00 -10.44 6.30
CA HIS A 19 3.89 -9.48 6.13
C HIS A 19 3.08 -9.82 4.88
N ALA A 20 1.75 -9.78 5.00
CA ALA A 20 0.85 -9.97 3.87
C ALA A 20 0.90 -8.76 2.93
N ILE A 21 1.02 -9.00 1.62
CA ILE A 21 0.84 -7.96 0.61
C ILE A 21 -0.65 -7.75 0.41
N VAL A 22 -1.17 -6.62 0.88
CA VAL A 22 -2.56 -6.22 0.69
C VAL A 22 -2.61 -5.13 -0.39
N PRO A 23 -3.50 -5.24 -1.40
CA PRO A 23 -3.66 -4.20 -2.42
C PRO A 23 -4.06 -2.85 -1.82
N SER A 24 -3.70 -1.77 -2.50
CA SER A 24 -4.13 -0.41 -2.12
C SER A 24 -5.65 -0.32 -2.02
N ALA A 25 -6.13 0.38 -1.00
CA ALA A 25 -7.53 0.75 -0.89
C ALA A 25 -7.96 1.71 -2.02
N SER A 26 -9.27 1.81 -2.24
CA SER A 26 -9.89 2.79 -3.13
C SER A 26 -9.52 4.22 -2.70
N LEU A 27 -9.42 5.15 -3.65
CA LEU A 27 -9.32 6.58 -3.34
C LEU A 27 -10.57 7.14 -2.68
N LEU A 28 -11.74 6.51 -2.91
CA LEU A 28 -13.01 6.86 -2.30
C LEU A 28 -13.22 5.99 -1.04
N PRO A 29 -13.08 6.56 0.17
CA PRO A 29 -13.20 5.81 1.42
C PRO A 29 -14.66 5.56 1.78
N GLN A 30 -14.91 4.48 2.53
CA GLN A 30 -16.23 4.19 3.11
C GLN A 30 -16.42 4.85 4.48
N SER A 31 -15.33 5.32 5.09
CA SER A 31 -15.34 5.92 6.43
C SER A 31 -16.02 7.29 6.43
N PRO A 32 -17.00 7.54 7.33
CA PRO A 32 -17.64 8.85 7.46
C PRO A 32 -16.63 9.94 7.81
N GLY A 33 -16.75 11.10 7.15
CA GLY A 33 -15.92 12.28 7.45
C GLY A 33 -14.55 12.31 6.76
N LEU A 34 -14.18 11.30 5.97
CA LEU A 34 -12.99 11.32 5.13
C LEU A 34 -13.36 11.59 3.67
N LEU A 35 -12.71 12.57 3.04
CA LEU A 35 -12.98 12.91 1.63
C LEU A 35 -12.27 11.97 0.66
N PHE A 36 -10.98 11.68 0.89
CA PHE A 36 -10.18 10.76 0.10
C PHE A 36 -9.23 9.95 0.97
N THR A 37 -8.88 8.74 0.53
CA THR A 37 -7.82 7.94 1.17
C THR A 37 -6.51 8.72 1.15
N ASN A 38 -6.02 9.06 2.34
CA ASN A 38 -4.84 9.92 2.53
C ASN A 38 -3.63 9.15 3.07
N ALA A 39 -3.82 7.92 3.56
CA ALA A 39 -2.78 7.07 4.10
C ALA A 39 -3.18 5.59 4.00
N GLY A 40 -2.21 4.69 4.12
CA GLY A 40 -2.41 3.23 4.12
C GLY A 40 -2.24 2.56 5.49
N MET A 41 -2.39 3.35 6.56
CA MET A 41 -2.19 2.93 7.96
C MET A 41 -3.10 1.76 8.36
#